data_AF-A0A736UYG3-F1
#
_entry.id   AF-A0A736UYG3-F1
#
_cell.length_a   1.000
_cell.length_b   1.000
_cell.length_c   1.000
_cell.angle_alpha   90.00
_cell.angle_beta   90.00
_cell.angle_gamma   90.00
#
_symmetry.space_group_name_H-M   'P 1'
#
loop_
_entity.id
_entity.type
_entity.pdbx_description
1 polymer ?
#
loop_
_entity_poly.entity_id
_entity_poly.type
_entity_poly.pdbx_seq_one_letter_code
_entity_poly.pdbx_strand_id
1 'polypeptide(L)'
;MIQEFVINNVNKPAISFFLITLYLAYLFIEYTKNRKNNYFEMTEERLTKQNLFKQSIRIPVYSSIYFGVFSWIGHSPQFDAEGFKNFIEISKLPIALLSLSIPFVAIVANIHRTIQTEHQIKKTQQQIDLVTEKNRSDAYYSHLKNYSDMFKTLPSFTLSRRDNLTFDRKTIKISVDHTYSLYKKIFTKSSISEGYSNVVDIKFLRRLENIYAGISKDIKNYSDIYPNQVGMSSLENIEA
;
A
#
# COMPACT_ATOMS: atom_id res chain seq x y z
N MET A 1 17.47 57.00 -37.76
CA MET A 1 18.49 56.21 -38.49
C MET A 1 18.54 54.73 -38.09
N ILE A 2 18.98 54.31 -36.89
CA ILE A 2 19.07 52.86 -36.52
C ILE A 2 17.68 52.21 -36.38
N GLN A 3 16.75 52.88 -35.69
CA GLN A 3 15.40 52.36 -35.45
C GLN A 3 14.58 52.21 -36.75
N GLU A 4 14.64 53.20 -37.63
CA GLU A 4 13.99 53.18 -38.95
C GLU A 4 14.59 52.09 -39.85
N PHE A 5 15.91 51.88 -39.81
CA PHE A 5 16.57 50.80 -40.55
C PHE A 5 16.12 49.41 -40.07
N VAL A 6 15.94 49.21 -38.76
CA VAL A 6 15.43 47.96 -38.20
C VAL A 6 13.98 47.72 -38.61
N ILE A 7 13.12 48.75 -38.50
CA ILE A 7 11.70 48.67 -38.90
C ILE A 7 11.56 48.31 -40.38
N ASN A 8 12.30 48.98 -41.27
CA ASN A 8 12.22 48.72 -42.71
C ASN A 8 12.72 47.33 -43.11
N ASN A 9 13.58 46.69 -42.31
CA ASN A 9 14.03 45.33 -42.57
C ASN A 9 13.07 44.29 -41.98
N VAL A 10 12.53 44.48 -40.78
CA VAL A 10 11.59 43.53 -40.16
C VAL A 10 10.27 43.42 -40.95
N ASN A 11 9.81 44.53 -41.54
CA ASN A 11 8.57 44.58 -42.31
C ASN A 11 8.65 43.90 -43.69
N LYS A 12 9.85 43.46 -44.13
CA LYS A 12 9.97 42.70 -45.37
C LYS A 12 9.39 41.29 -45.14
N PRO A 13 8.48 40.82 -46.01
CA PRO A 13 7.76 39.55 -45.77
C PRO A 13 8.71 38.36 -45.61
N ALA A 14 9.80 38.31 -46.37
CA ALA A 14 10.81 37.26 -46.27
C ALA A 14 11.47 37.18 -44.88
N ILE A 15 11.71 38.34 -44.24
CA ILE A 15 12.32 38.40 -42.91
C ILE A 15 11.30 37.99 -41.85
N SER A 16 10.05 38.41 -41.97
CA SER A 16 8.99 37.98 -41.06
C SER A 16 8.77 36.46 -41.12
N PHE A 17 8.74 35.85 -42.31
CA PHE A 17 8.66 34.39 -42.46
C PHE A 17 9.85 33.67 -41.83
N PHE A 18 11.07 34.19 -42.02
CA PHE A 18 12.27 33.63 -41.42
C PHE A 18 12.20 33.67 -39.88
N LEU A 19 11.75 34.78 -39.29
CA LEU A 19 11.59 34.92 -37.84
C LEU A 19 10.56 33.92 -37.28
N ILE A 20 9.40 33.77 -37.93
CA ILE A 20 8.38 32.79 -37.53
C ILE A 20 8.96 31.37 -37.61
N THR A 21 9.71 31.05 -38.67
CA THR A 21 10.35 29.74 -38.84
C THR A 21 11.36 29.47 -37.74
N LEU A 22 12.15 30.48 -37.36
CA LEU A 22 13.10 30.39 -36.24
C LEU A 22 12.37 30.11 -34.92
N TYR A 23 11.24 30.76 -34.66
CA TYR A 23 10.42 30.50 -33.47
C TYR A 23 9.84 29.08 -33.46
N LEU A 24 9.33 28.59 -34.59
CA LEU A 24 8.85 27.21 -34.70
C LEU A 24 9.99 26.19 -34.51
N ALA A 25 11.18 26.47 -35.06
CA ALA A 25 12.36 25.65 -34.83
C ALA A 25 12.75 25.63 -33.34
N TYR A 26 12.69 26.77 -32.65
CA TYR A 26 12.89 26.85 -31.19
C TYR A 26 11.89 25.96 -30.43
N LEU A 27 10.58 26.06 -30.73
CA LEU A 27 9.57 25.20 -30.10
C LEU A 27 9.81 23.72 -30.37
N PHE A 28 10.22 23.37 -31.58
CA PHE A 28 10.54 21.99 -31.95
C PHE A 28 11.77 21.45 -31.19
N ILE A 29 12.83 22.25 -31.05
CA ILE A 29 14.01 21.91 -30.25
C ILE A 29 13.62 21.73 -28.79
N GLU A 30 12.81 22.62 -28.24
CA GLU A 30 12.29 22.52 -26.88
C GLU A 30 11.47 21.25 -26.68
N TYR A 31 10.55 20.95 -27.58
CA TYR A 31 9.75 19.72 -27.54
C TYR A 31 10.64 18.46 -27.58
N THR A 32 11.59 18.39 -28.51
CA THR A 32 12.46 17.22 -28.65
C THR A 32 13.38 17.04 -27.45
N LYS A 33 13.92 18.13 -26.88
CA LYS A 33 14.69 18.11 -25.64
C LYS A 33 13.86 17.64 -24.45
N ASN A 34 12.65 18.16 -24.30
CA ASN A 34 11.74 17.80 -23.21
C ASN A 34 11.33 16.33 -23.30
N ARG A 35 11.10 15.81 -24.51
CA ARG A 35 10.81 14.39 -24.73
C ARG A 35 12.00 13.50 -24.39
N LYS A 36 13.22 13.85 -24.83
CA LYS A 36 14.44 13.07 -24.53
C LYS A 36 14.78 13.01 -23.05
N ASN A 37 14.45 14.06 -22.30
CA ASN A 37 14.73 14.17 -20.87
C ASN A 37 13.56 13.70 -19.98
N ASN A 38 12.54 13.05 -20.55
CA ASN A 38 11.35 12.57 -19.84
C ASN A 38 10.61 13.67 -19.05
N TYR A 39 10.60 14.91 -19.54
CA TYR A 39 9.93 16.01 -18.83
C TYR A 39 8.40 15.85 -18.75
N PHE A 40 7.83 14.97 -19.58
CA PHE A 40 6.42 14.59 -19.54
C PHE A 40 6.10 13.54 -18.48
N GLU A 41 7.10 12.87 -17.94
CA GLU A 41 6.94 11.98 -16.79
C GLU A 41 6.98 12.82 -15.52
N MET A 42 5.94 12.71 -14.71
CA MET A 42 5.83 13.42 -13.45
C MET A 42 5.88 12.45 -12.29
N THR A 43 6.48 12.88 -11.19
CA THR A 43 6.59 12.08 -9.96
C THR A 43 5.71 12.66 -8.86
N GLU A 44 5.64 11.96 -7.72
CA GLU A 44 4.99 12.43 -6.49
C GLU A 44 5.70 13.62 -5.81
N GLU A 45 6.95 13.93 -6.22
CA GLU A 45 7.70 15.05 -5.66
C GLU A 45 7.01 16.39 -5.89
N ARG A 46 7.30 17.38 -5.04
CA ARG A 46 6.73 18.73 -5.10
C ARG A 46 6.59 19.26 -6.53
N LEU A 47 5.42 19.82 -6.85
CA LEU A 47 5.08 20.39 -8.16
C LEU A 47 6.16 21.32 -8.72
N THR A 48 6.79 22.15 -7.89
CA THR A 48 7.82 23.11 -8.29
C THR A 48 9.11 22.47 -8.80
N LYS A 49 9.38 21.21 -8.43
CA LYS A 49 10.50 20.44 -8.97
C LYS A 49 10.19 19.84 -10.33
N GLN A 50 8.91 19.61 -10.65
CA GLN A 50 8.49 18.96 -11.88
C GLN A 50 8.88 19.79 -13.09
N ASN A 51 9.56 19.17 -14.04
CA ASN A 51 10.06 19.88 -15.21
C ASN A 51 8.91 20.34 -16.12
N LEU A 52 7.84 19.55 -16.25
CA LEU A 52 6.63 19.96 -16.99
C LEU A 52 6.02 21.25 -16.43
N PHE A 53 5.99 21.39 -15.10
CA PHE A 53 5.51 22.60 -14.45
C PHE A 53 6.37 23.82 -14.82
N LYS A 54 7.70 23.67 -14.77
CA LYS A 54 8.60 24.76 -15.22
C LYS A 54 8.36 25.13 -16.69
N GLN A 55 8.15 24.16 -17.57
CA GLN A 55 7.85 24.42 -18.99
C GLN A 55 6.52 25.13 -19.20
N SER A 56 5.49 24.79 -18.40
CA SER A 56 4.16 25.40 -18.49
C SER A 56 4.17 26.91 -18.26
N ILE A 57 5.16 27.42 -17.51
CA ILE A 57 5.40 28.85 -17.30
C ILE A 57 6.40 29.38 -18.34
N ARG A 58 7.50 28.66 -18.53
CA ARG A 58 8.65 29.10 -19.31
C ARG A 58 8.32 29.33 -20.79
N ILE A 59 7.57 28.42 -21.42
CA ILE A 59 7.22 28.51 -22.85
C ILE A 59 6.33 29.74 -23.12
N PRO A 60 5.22 29.96 -22.39
CA PRO A 60 4.43 31.19 -22.49
C PRO A 60 5.23 32.48 -22.26
N VAL A 61 6.09 32.52 -21.24
CA VAL A 61 6.90 33.70 -20.92
C VAL A 61 7.88 34.04 -22.04
N TYR A 62 8.66 33.06 -22.52
CA TYR A 62 9.58 33.32 -23.63
C TYR A 62 8.86 33.66 -24.92
N SER A 63 7.71 33.04 -25.18
CA SER A 63 6.88 33.37 -26.35
C SER A 63 6.38 34.81 -26.27
N SER A 64 5.88 35.24 -25.11
CA SER A 64 5.45 36.62 -24.89
C SER A 64 6.58 37.61 -25.09
N ILE A 65 7.78 37.34 -24.58
CA ILE A 65 8.93 38.25 -24.75
C ILE A 65 9.37 38.28 -26.22
N TYR A 66 9.44 37.12 -26.88
CA TYR A 66 9.84 37.01 -28.28
C TYR A 66 8.94 37.87 -29.19
N PHE A 67 7.62 37.70 -29.11
CA PHE A 67 6.68 38.51 -29.89
C PHE A 67 6.54 39.94 -29.36
N GLY A 68 6.79 40.15 -28.06
CA GLY A 68 6.77 41.47 -27.42
C GLY A 68 7.80 42.40 -28.01
N VAL A 69 9.05 41.93 -28.16
CA VAL A 69 10.13 42.72 -28.78
C VAL A 69 9.69 43.27 -30.13
N PHE A 70 9.13 42.44 -31.01
CA PHE A 70 8.66 42.92 -32.33
C PHE A 70 7.48 43.88 -32.23
N SER A 71 6.58 43.69 -31.26
CA SER A 71 5.41 44.55 -31.04
C SER A 71 5.80 45.94 -30.50
N TRP A 72 6.97 46.07 -29.87
CA TRP A 72 7.43 47.32 -29.25
C TRP A 72 8.45 48.08 -30.10
N ILE A 73 8.99 47.48 -31.16
CA ILE A 73 9.87 48.19 -32.11
C ILE A 73 9.11 49.39 -32.68
N GLY A 74 9.72 50.58 -32.60
CA GLY A 74 9.08 51.81 -33.10
C GLY A 74 8.34 52.62 -32.04
N HIS A 75 8.14 52.06 -30.84
CA HIS A 75 7.47 52.73 -29.73
C HIS A 75 8.48 53.13 -28.63
N SER A 76 8.17 54.22 -27.92
CA SER A 76 8.92 54.67 -26.73
C SER A 76 8.05 54.52 -25.48
N PRO A 77 8.64 54.22 -24.31
CA PRO A 77 7.88 54.14 -23.06
C PRO A 77 7.20 55.47 -22.73
N GLN A 78 5.88 55.44 -22.53
CA GLN A 78 5.06 56.58 -22.13
C GLN A 78 4.21 56.16 -20.92
N PHE A 79 4.43 56.83 -19.78
CA PHE A 79 3.82 56.47 -18.49
C PHE A 79 2.62 57.36 -18.17
N ASP A 80 1.62 57.34 -19.03
CA ASP A 80 0.32 58.00 -18.83
C ASP A 80 -0.81 57.09 -19.33
N ALA A 81 -2.06 57.53 -19.17
CA ALA A 81 -3.23 56.74 -19.53
C ALA A 81 -3.26 56.36 -21.03
N GLU A 82 -2.78 57.25 -21.90
CA GLU A 82 -2.74 57.02 -23.35
C GLU A 82 -1.63 56.02 -23.72
N GLY A 83 -0.45 56.16 -23.11
CA GLY A 83 0.66 55.23 -23.23
C GLY A 83 0.30 53.81 -22.77
N PHE A 84 -0.41 53.65 -21.65
CA PHE A 84 -0.87 52.33 -21.20
C PHE A 84 -1.91 51.73 -22.15
N LYS A 85 -2.85 52.54 -22.66
CA LYS A 85 -3.84 52.08 -23.66
C LYS A 85 -3.13 51.59 -24.93
N ASN A 86 -2.17 52.35 -25.44
CA ASN A 86 -1.40 51.97 -26.61
C ASN A 86 -0.55 50.71 -26.35
N PHE A 87 0.08 50.59 -25.18
CA PHE A 87 0.86 49.41 -24.81
C PHE A 87 0.02 48.13 -24.83
N ILE A 88 -1.20 48.17 -24.27
CA ILE A 88 -2.12 47.02 -24.31
C ILE A 88 -2.53 46.70 -25.75
N GLU A 89 -2.81 47.72 -26.56
CA GLU A 89 -3.24 47.57 -27.95
C GLU A 89 -2.17 46.87 -28.80
N ILE A 90 -0.90 47.31 -28.70
CA ILE A 90 0.22 46.71 -29.45
C ILE A 90 0.63 45.36 -28.87
N SER A 91 0.43 45.13 -27.57
CA SER A 91 0.87 43.91 -26.86
C SER A 91 -0.18 42.81 -26.78
N LYS A 92 -1.29 42.88 -27.55
CA LYS A 92 -2.37 41.87 -27.53
C LYS A 92 -1.87 40.44 -27.68
N LEU A 93 -1.03 40.18 -28.68
CA LEU A 93 -0.47 38.85 -28.93
C LEU A 93 0.50 38.41 -27.81
N PRO A 94 1.51 39.22 -27.42
CA PRO A 94 2.36 38.93 -26.27
C PRO A 94 1.57 38.60 -25.00
N ILE A 95 0.59 39.43 -24.64
CA ILE A 95 -0.25 39.26 -23.45
C ILE A 95 -1.08 37.97 -23.55
N ALA A 96 -1.67 37.68 -24.72
CA ALA A 96 -2.41 36.45 -24.96
C ALA A 96 -1.50 35.22 -24.77
N LEU A 97 -0.28 35.23 -25.32
CA LEU A 97 0.68 34.14 -25.13
C LEU A 97 1.11 33.99 -23.68
N LEU A 98 1.35 35.09 -22.96
CA LEU A 98 1.67 35.08 -21.54
C LEU A 98 0.52 34.47 -20.72
N SER A 99 -0.72 34.81 -21.08
CA SER A 99 -1.92 34.33 -20.39
C SER A 99 -2.06 32.80 -20.43
N LEU A 100 -1.49 32.12 -21.44
CA LEU A 100 -1.47 30.65 -21.54
C LEU A 100 -0.73 29.97 -20.39
N SER A 101 0.14 30.68 -19.68
CA SER A 101 0.77 30.19 -18.45
C SER A 101 -0.28 29.73 -17.42
N ILE A 102 -1.39 30.47 -17.28
CA ILE A 102 -2.45 30.17 -16.31
C ILE A 102 -3.13 28.83 -16.59
N PRO A 103 -3.73 28.57 -17.78
CA PRO A 103 -4.36 27.28 -18.07
C PRO A 103 -3.34 26.14 -18.11
N PHE A 104 -2.11 26.35 -18.60
CA PHE A 104 -1.11 25.28 -18.62
C PHE A 104 -0.69 24.87 -17.21
N VAL A 105 -0.41 25.83 -16.33
CA VAL A 105 -0.11 25.55 -14.92
C VAL A 105 -1.29 24.82 -14.26
N ALA A 106 -2.53 25.25 -14.52
CA ALA A 106 -3.72 24.61 -13.96
C ALA A 106 -3.85 23.14 -14.39
N ILE A 107 -3.61 22.83 -15.67
CA ILE A 107 -3.64 21.46 -16.19
C ILE A 107 -2.54 20.61 -15.53
N VAL A 108 -1.30 21.09 -15.52
CA VAL A 108 -0.17 20.36 -14.93
C VAL A 108 -0.37 20.12 -13.43
N ALA A 109 -0.91 21.10 -12.71
CA ALA A 109 -1.23 20.97 -11.29
C ALA A 109 -2.33 19.93 -11.02
N ASN A 110 -3.36 19.86 -11.88
CA ASN A 110 -4.39 18.81 -11.80
C ASN A 110 -3.79 17.42 -12.00
N ILE A 111 -2.99 17.24 -13.06
CA ILE A 111 -2.31 15.96 -13.35
C ILE A 111 -1.43 15.54 -12.17
N HIS A 112 -0.67 16.48 -11.60
CA HIS A 112 0.17 16.21 -10.45
C HIS A 112 -0.62 15.75 -9.22
N ARG A 113 -1.76 16.38 -8.93
CA ARG A 113 -2.65 15.97 -7.84
C ARG A 113 -3.16 14.54 -8.03
N THR A 114 -3.49 14.14 -9.26
CA THR A 114 -3.91 12.76 -9.56
C THR A 114 -2.78 11.77 -9.27
N ILE A 115 -1.57 12.02 -9.76
CA ILE A 115 -0.39 11.15 -9.51
C ILE A 115 -0.10 11.02 -8.01
N GLN A 116 -0.13 12.14 -7.28
CA GLN A 116 0.06 12.12 -5.82
C GLN A 116 -1.02 11.32 -5.10
N THR A 117 -2.26 11.39 -5.57
CA THR A 117 -3.40 10.66 -4.98
C THR A 117 -3.29 9.16 -5.26
N GLU A 118 -2.98 8.77 -6.50
CA GLU A 118 -2.75 7.38 -6.88
C GLU A 118 -1.64 6.74 -6.05
N HIS A 119 -0.53 7.47 -5.86
CA HIS A 119 0.58 6.97 -5.04
C HIS A 119 0.20 6.80 -3.57
N GLN A 120 -0.57 7.74 -3.01
CA GLN A 120 -1.08 7.63 -1.65
C GLN A 120 -2.01 6.42 -1.50
N ILE A 121 -2.96 6.23 -2.42
CA ILE A 121 -3.86 5.07 -2.43
C ILE A 121 -3.06 3.77 -2.47
N LYS A 122 -2.05 3.69 -3.34
CA LYS A 122 -1.18 2.50 -3.44
C LYS A 122 -0.45 2.21 -2.14
N LYS A 123 0.18 3.22 -1.53
CA LYS A 123 0.87 3.09 -0.23
C LYS A 123 -0.09 2.64 0.87
N THR A 124 -1.28 3.23 0.92
CA THR A 124 -2.32 2.86 1.89
C THR A 124 -2.77 1.42 1.68
N GLN A 125 -3.00 0.96 0.44
CA GLN A 125 -3.38 -0.41 0.16
C GLN A 125 -2.29 -1.40 0.61
N GLN A 126 -1.04 -1.13 0.26
CA GLN A 126 0.09 -1.95 0.72
C GLN A 126 0.16 -2.02 2.25
N GLN A 127 -0.09 -0.91 2.94
CA GLN A 127 -0.13 -0.89 4.40
C GLN A 127 -1.30 -1.69 4.96
N ILE A 128 -2.50 -1.59 4.35
CA ILE A 128 -3.66 -2.39 4.73
C ILE A 128 -3.36 -3.89 4.59
N ASP A 129 -2.73 -4.29 3.49
CA ASP A 129 -2.39 -5.69 3.22
C ASP A 129 -1.40 -6.22 4.27
N LEU A 130 -0.32 -5.49 4.54
CA LEU A 130 0.67 -5.84 5.56
C LEU A 130 0.07 -5.92 6.97
N VAL A 131 -0.79 -4.96 7.34
CA VAL A 131 -1.49 -4.97 8.63
C VAL A 131 -2.47 -6.13 8.71
N THR A 132 -3.15 -6.45 7.61
CA THR A 132 -4.08 -7.58 7.54
C THR A 132 -3.35 -8.90 7.72
N GLU A 133 -2.23 -9.12 7.03
CA GLU A 133 -1.39 -10.30 7.20
C GLU A 133 -0.86 -10.42 8.63
N LYS A 134 -0.35 -9.32 9.19
CA LYS A 134 0.11 -9.29 10.58
C LYS A 134 -1.03 -9.64 11.56
N ASN A 135 -2.19 -9.02 11.41
CA ASN A 135 -3.34 -9.28 12.28
C ASN A 135 -3.81 -10.72 12.20
N ARG A 136 -3.83 -11.33 11.01
CA ARG A 136 -4.15 -12.76 10.85
C ARG A 136 -3.16 -13.65 11.60
N SER A 137 -1.86 -13.42 11.40
CA SER A 137 -0.80 -14.15 12.10
C SER A 137 -0.90 -13.99 13.61
N ASP A 138 -1.02 -12.76 14.11
CA ASP A 138 -1.12 -12.45 15.54
C ASP A 138 -2.36 -13.12 16.17
N ALA A 139 -3.49 -13.09 15.47
CA ALA A 139 -4.71 -13.75 15.92
C ALA A 139 -4.58 -15.28 15.94
N TYR A 140 -3.95 -15.89 14.93
CA TYR A 140 -3.64 -17.32 14.92
C TYR A 140 -2.75 -17.73 16.10
N TYR A 141 -1.65 -17.00 16.35
CA TYR A 141 -0.73 -17.33 17.44
C TYR A 141 -1.35 -17.10 18.82
N SER A 142 -2.16 -16.04 18.98
CA SER A 142 -2.92 -15.80 20.21
C SER A 142 -3.86 -16.96 20.51
N HIS A 143 -4.65 -17.39 19.52
CA HIS A 143 -5.58 -18.50 19.67
C HIS A 143 -4.86 -19.83 19.95
N LEU A 144 -3.79 -20.13 19.19
CA LEU A 144 -2.93 -21.30 19.39
C LEU A 144 -2.37 -21.35 20.82
N LYS A 145 -1.80 -20.24 21.29
CA LYS A 145 -1.21 -20.14 22.63
C LYS A 145 -2.27 -20.33 23.71
N ASN A 146 -3.38 -19.59 23.63
CA ASN A 146 -4.45 -19.65 24.62
C ASN A 146 -4.95 -21.08 24.83
N TYR A 147 -5.31 -21.79 23.75
CA TYR A 147 -5.77 -23.17 23.85
C TYR A 147 -4.66 -24.16 24.24
N SER A 148 -3.44 -23.95 23.76
CA SER A 148 -2.32 -24.82 24.14
C SER A 148 -1.99 -24.70 25.63
N ASP A 149 -2.17 -23.51 26.21
CA ASP A 149 -2.01 -23.26 27.64
C ASP A 149 -3.20 -23.84 28.44
N MET A 150 -4.44 -23.71 27.95
CA MET A 150 -5.61 -24.40 28.55
C MET A 150 -5.44 -25.93 28.56
N PHE A 151 -4.90 -26.54 27.50
CA PHE A 151 -4.69 -27.98 27.48
C PHE A 151 -3.63 -28.45 28.47
N LYS A 152 -2.67 -27.59 28.87
CA LYS A 152 -1.68 -27.92 29.90
C LYS A 152 -2.29 -27.95 31.30
N THR A 153 -3.42 -27.27 31.52
CA THR A 153 -4.10 -27.28 32.83
C THR A 153 -4.97 -28.52 33.03
N LEU A 154 -5.12 -29.38 31.99
CA LEU A 154 -5.87 -30.62 32.12
C LEU A 154 -5.19 -31.57 33.10
N PRO A 155 -5.95 -32.24 34.00
CA PRO A 155 -5.38 -33.12 35.00
C PRO A 155 -4.68 -34.33 34.38
N SER A 156 -3.59 -34.76 35.01
CA SER A 156 -2.92 -36.02 34.70
C SER A 156 -3.33 -37.11 35.68
N PHE A 157 -3.63 -38.30 35.16
CA PHE A 157 -4.04 -39.44 35.97
C PHE A 157 -2.95 -40.49 35.99
N THR A 158 -2.75 -41.17 37.13
CA THR A 158 -1.82 -42.30 37.21
C THR A 158 -2.59 -43.59 37.41
N LEU A 159 -2.51 -44.49 36.45
CA LEU A 159 -2.97 -45.86 36.58
C LEU A 159 -1.88 -46.68 37.25
N SER A 160 -2.22 -47.44 38.27
CA SER A 160 -1.28 -48.37 38.91
C SER A 160 -1.84 -49.79 38.88
N ARG A 161 -0.98 -50.75 38.48
CA ARG A 161 -1.29 -52.18 38.52
C ARG A 161 -0.21 -52.90 39.31
N ARG A 162 -0.63 -53.69 40.29
CA ARG A 162 0.25 -54.62 41.01
C ARG A 162 0.50 -55.85 40.14
N ASP A 163 1.76 -56.21 39.94
CA ASP A 163 2.14 -57.46 39.29
C ASP A 163 1.98 -58.63 40.27
N ASN A 164 1.34 -59.71 39.84
CA ASN A 164 1.05 -60.87 40.70
C ASN A 164 2.26 -61.80 40.86
N LEU A 165 3.29 -61.64 40.02
CA LEU A 165 4.48 -62.49 40.03
C LEU A 165 5.66 -61.83 40.76
N THR A 166 5.83 -60.51 40.62
CA THR A 166 6.97 -59.77 41.19
C THR A 166 6.59 -58.85 42.35
N PHE A 167 5.29 -58.74 42.68
CA PHE A 167 4.70 -57.79 43.65
C PHE A 167 4.98 -56.31 43.37
N ASP A 168 5.60 -55.99 42.23
CA ASP A 168 5.99 -54.64 41.86
C ASP A 168 4.80 -53.86 41.26
N ARG A 169 4.77 -52.54 41.47
CA ARG A 169 3.68 -51.67 40.98
C ARG A 169 4.11 -50.98 39.68
N LYS A 170 3.58 -51.44 38.55
CA LYS A 170 3.71 -50.70 37.30
C LYS A 170 2.73 -49.53 37.29
N THR A 171 3.23 -48.34 37.00
CA THR A 171 2.44 -47.12 36.91
C THR A 171 2.47 -46.56 35.49
N ILE A 172 1.33 -46.07 35.01
CA ILE A 172 1.17 -45.42 33.72
C ILE A 172 0.52 -44.06 33.96
N LYS A 173 1.20 -42.98 33.60
CA LYS A 173 0.65 -41.63 33.64
C LYS A 173 -0.07 -41.32 32.33
N ILE A 174 -1.34 -40.93 32.42
CA ILE A 174 -2.15 -40.46 31.31
C ILE A 174 -2.25 -38.94 31.42
N SER A 175 -1.75 -38.23 30.41
CA SER A 175 -1.81 -36.77 30.31
C SER A 175 -1.77 -36.31 28.86
N VAL A 176 -2.24 -35.08 28.60
CA VAL A 176 -2.09 -34.44 27.30
C VAL A 176 -0.68 -33.87 27.17
N ASP A 177 0.20 -34.61 26.52
CA ASP A 177 1.61 -34.23 26.36
C ASP A 177 1.81 -33.22 25.19
N HIS A 178 1.09 -33.41 24.08
CA HIS A 178 1.29 -32.65 22.85
C HIS A 178 0.16 -31.63 22.59
N THR A 179 0.10 -30.55 23.38
CA THR A 179 -1.00 -29.57 23.34
C THR A 179 -1.12 -28.81 22.01
N TYR A 180 0.00 -28.42 21.40
CA TYR A 180 0.00 -27.77 20.07
C TYR A 180 -0.52 -28.70 18.96
N SER A 181 -0.18 -29.98 19.02
CA SER A 181 -0.66 -30.99 18.06
C SER A 181 -2.14 -31.26 18.24
N LEU A 182 -2.63 -31.27 19.49
CA LEU A 182 -4.05 -31.38 19.79
C LEU A 182 -4.82 -30.17 19.24
N TYR A 183 -4.33 -28.95 19.46
CA TYR A 183 -4.92 -27.74 18.88
C TYR A 183 -5.06 -27.84 17.35
N LYS A 184 -4.00 -28.24 16.64
CA LYS A 184 -4.03 -28.35 15.17
C LYS A 184 -5.03 -29.38 14.67
N LYS A 185 -5.29 -30.44 15.45
CA LYS A 185 -6.30 -31.46 15.13
C LYS A 185 -7.74 -30.98 15.42
N ILE A 186 -7.92 -30.12 16.42
CA ILE A 186 -9.22 -29.54 16.77
C ILE A 186 -9.58 -28.41 15.80
N PHE A 187 -8.66 -27.48 15.54
CA PHE A 187 -8.88 -26.28 14.73
C PHE A 187 -8.18 -26.38 13.38
N THR A 188 -8.64 -27.31 12.54
CA THR A 188 -8.02 -27.61 11.24
C THR A 188 -8.08 -26.46 10.24
N LYS A 189 -9.00 -25.51 10.44
CA LYS A 189 -9.15 -24.31 9.61
C LYS A 189 -8.32 -23.11 10.07
N SER A 190 -7.66 -23.19 11.22
CA SER A 190 -6.81 -22.12 11.73
C SER A 190 -5.42 -22.20 11.09
N SER A 191 -4.95 -21.12 10.49
CA SER A 191 -3.62 -21.05 9.86
C SER A 191 -3.00 -19.66 10.00
N ILE A 192 -1.72 -19.53 9.70
CA ILE A 192 -1.03 -18.23 9.72
C ILE A 192 -1.58 -17.30 8.62
N SER A 193 -1.94 -17.84 7.45
CA SER A 193 -2.39 -17.07 6.29
C SER A 193 -3.84 -16.59 6.39
N GLU A 194 -4.72 -17.40 7.01
CA GLU A 194 -6.15 -17.10 7.15
C GLU A 194 -6.49 -16.57 8.55
N GLY A 195 -5.61 -16.74 9.52
CA GLY A 195 -5.85 -16.41 10.93
C GLY A 195 -6.49 -17.55 11.71
N TYR A 196 -7.07 -17.22 12.87
CA TYR A 196 -7.77 -18.20 13.69
C TYR A 196 -9.19 -18.46 13.18
N SER A 197 -9.67 -19.67 13.44
CA SER A 197 -11.04 -20.09 13.17
C SER A 197 -11.61 -20.79 14.41
N ASN A 198 -12.83 -20.42 14.79
CA ASN A 198 -13.59 -21.08 15.86
C ASN A 198 -14.25 -22.40 15.41
N VAL A 199 -14.13 -22.77 14.13
CA VAL A 199 -14.67 -24.03 13.61
C VAL A 199 -13.83 -25.19 14.10
N VAL A 200 -14.49 -26.11 14.82
CA VAL A 200 -13.88 -27.32 15.37
C VAL A 200 -14.15 -28.52 14.47
N ASP A 201 -13.19 -29.44 14.37
CA ASP A 201 -13.36 -30.74 13.74
C ASP A 201 -14.20 -31.67 14.65
N ILE A 202 -15.51 -31.70 14.38
CA ILE A 202 -16.49 -32.55 15.09
C ILE A 202 -16.16 -34.04 14.95
N LYS A 203 -15.61 -34.49 13.81
CA LYS A 203 -15.29 -35.90 13.60
C LYS A 203 -14.13 -36.31 14.49
N PHE A 204 -13.12 -35.45 14.61
CA PHE A 204 -12.01 -35.64 15.53
C PHE A 204 -12.50 -35.70 16.98
N LEU A 205 -13.36 -34.76 17.41
CA LEU A 205 -13.92 -34.75 18.76
C LEU A 205 -14.70 -36.04 19.07
N ARG A 206 -15.58 -36.48 18.17
CA ARG A 206 -16.34 -37.72 18.36
C ARG A 206 -15.43 -38.95 18.46
N ARG A 207 -14.36 -39.00 17.66
CA ARG A 207 -13.37 -40.08 17.76
C ARG A 207 -12.66 -40.05 19.11
N LEU A 208 -12.30 -38.86 19.59
CA LEU A 208 -11.65 -38.68 20.88
C LEU A 208 -12.58 -39.12 22.02
N GLU A 209 -13.83 -38.69 22.01
CA GLU A 209 -14.88 -39.11 22.95
C GLU A 209 -15.05 -40.63 22.98
N ASN A 210 -15.15 -41.27 21.81
CA ASN A 210 -15.26 -42.74 21.71
C ASN A 210 -14.03 -43.46 22.31
N ILE A 211 -12.82 -42.93 22.12
CA ILE A 211 -11.60 -43.49 22.70
C ILE A 211 -11.63 -43.39 24.23
N TYR A 212 -11.99 -42.22 24.77
CA TYR A 212 -12.11 -42.03 26.22
C TYR A 212 -13.19 -42.92 26.83
N ALA A 213 -14.35 -43.05 26.18
CA ALA A 213 -15.42 -43.93 26.61
C ALA A 213 -14.98 -45.41 26.61
N GLY A 214 -14.25 -45.84 25.58
CA GLY A 214 -13.67 -47.18 25.48
C GLY A 214 -12.69 -47.46 26.62
N ILE A 215 -11.73 -46.54 26.85
CA ILE A 215 -10.76 -46.64 27.96
C ILE A 215 -11.49 -46.71 29.31
N SER A 216 -12.49 -45.86 29.54
CA SER A 216 -13.27 -45.85 30.78
C SER A 216 -13.99 -47.19 31.01
N LYS A 217 -14.61 -47.74 29.96
CA LYS A 217 -15.29 -49.04 30.02
C LYS A 217 -14.33 -50.18 30.33
N ASP A 218 -13.18 -50.21 29.66
CA ASP A 218 -12.18 -51.26 29.86
C ASP A 218 -11.62 -51.22 31.28
N ILE A 219 -11.35 -50.03 31.80
CA ILE A 219 -10.88 -49.84 33.18
C ILE A 219 -11.93 -50.36 34.19
N LYS A 220 -13.21 -50.02 34.01
CA LYS A 220 -14.30 -50.52 34.88
C LYS A 220 -14.41 -52.04 34.84
N ASN A 221 -14.39 -52.63 33.65
CA ASN A 221 -14.43 -54.08 33.50
C ASN A 221 -13.25 -54.75 34.22
N TYR A 222 -12.04 -54.19 34.09
CA TYR A 222 -10.87 -54.73 34.77
C TYR A 222 -10.89 -54.53 36.29
N SER A 223 -11.43 -53.42 36.80
CA SER A 223 -11.60 -53.23 38.24
C SER A 223 -12.60 -54.22 38.84
N ASP A 224 -13.68 -54.53 38.10
CA ASP A 224 -14.70 -55.49 38.54
C ASP A 224 -14.15 -56.92 38.61
N ILE A 225 -13.26 -57.29 37.68
CA ILE A 225 -12.64 -58.63 37.63
C ILE A 225 -11.50 -58.77 38.66
N TYR A 226 -10.75 -57.69 38.94
CA TYR A 226 -9.57 -57.73 39.83
C TYR A 226 -9.55 -56.58 40.87
N PRO A 227 -10.47 -56.55 41.84
CA PRO A 227 -10.68 -55.41 42.73
C PRO A 227 -9.46 -55.06 43.63
N ASN A 228 -8.59 -56.03 43.93
CA ASN A 228 -7.43 -55.84 44.82
C ASN A 228 -6.12 -55.48 44.11
N GLN A 229 -6.13 -55.31 42.77
CA GLN A 229 -4.91 -55.16 41.96
C GLN A 229 -4.81 -53.84 41.18
N VAL A 230 -5.92 -53.08 41.10
CA VAL A 230 -6.02 -51.82 40.36
C VAL A 230 -6.17 -50.66 41.35
N GLY A 231 -5.24 -49.72 41.30
CA GLY A 231 -5.33 -48.45 42.04
C GLY A 231 -5.40 -47.28 41.08
N MET A 232 -6.47 -46.48 41.16
CA MET A 232 -6.67 -45.25 40.38
C MET A 232 -6.61 -44.04 41.31
N SER A 233 -5.80 -43.03 40.98
CA SER A 233 -5.88 -41.73 41.62
C SER A 233 -7.15 -40.99 41.12
N SER A 234 -8.16 -40.89 41.97
CA SER A 234 -9.36 -40.01 41.90
C SER A 234 -9.92 -39.64 40.51
N LEU A 235 -11.06 -40.26 40.17
CA LEU A 235 -11.92 -39.88 39.03
C LEU A 235 -12.85 -38.67 39.33
N GLU A 236 -12.75 -38.04 40.51
CA GLU A 236 -13.70 -37.02 40.99
C GLU A 236 -13.74 -35.70 40.21
N ASN A 237 -12.88 -35.50 39.21
CA ASN A 237 -12.79 -34.21 38.48
C ASN A 237 -13.22 -34.30 37.00
N ILE A 238 -14.00 -35.31 36.59
CA ILE A 238 -14.53 -35.40 35.21
C ILE A 238 -15.85 -34.62 35.03
N GLU A 239 -16.47 -34.14 36.11
CA GLU A 239 -17.62 -33.23 36.05
C GLU A 239 -17.18 -31.77 36.27
N ALA A 240 -16.64 -31.14 35.22
CA ALA A 240 -16.57 -29.69 35.08
C ALA A 240 -16.48 -29.27 33.61
#